data_AF-A0A2T6KD42-F1
#
_entry.id   AF-A0A2T6KD42-F1
#
_cell.length_a   1.000
_cell.length_b   1.000
_cell.length_c   1.000
_cell.angle_alpha   90.00
_cell.angle_beta   90.00
_cell.angle_gamma   90.00
#
_symmetry.space_group_name_H-M   'P 1'
#
loop_
_entity.id
_entity.type
_entity.pdbx_description
1 polymer ?
#
loop_
_entity_poly.entity_id
_entity_poly.type
_entity_poly.pdbx_seq_one_letter_code
_entity_poly.pdbx_strand_id
1 'polypeptide(L)' 'MKRFVLIIPIMIIVAFLAMWLIEKKYAEVPFDSRILISIGGSIFSGIIAYFLLRHDVHQVDPKPIGSNKKKR' A
#
# COMPACT_ATOMS: atom_id res chain seq x y z
N MET A 1 -0.20 -14.28 1.85
CA MET A 1 -0.74 -13.54 3.02
C MET A 1 0.04 -12.28 3.38
N LYS A 2 1.38 -12.29 3.50
CA LYS A 2 2.18 -11.09 3.92
C LYS A 2 2.06 -9.85 3.04
N ARG A 3 1.66 -10.01 1.76
CA ARG A 3 1.58 -8.92 0.77
C ARG A 3 0.47 -7.92 1.09
N PHE A 4 -0.68 -8.39 1.60
CA PHE A 4 -1.82 -7.53 1.89
C PHE A 4 -1.60 -6.62 3.10
N VAL A 5 -0.72 -6.99 4.03
CA VAL A 5 -0.39 -6.19 5.23
C VAL A 5 0.27 -4.86 4.86
N LEU A 6 1.02 -4.81 3.76
CA LEU A 6 1.64 -3.57 3.26
C LEU A 6 0.74 -2.80 2.31
N ILE A 7 -0.10 -3.49 1.53
CA ILE A 7 -0.98 -2.86 0.54
C ILE A 7 -2.11 -2.07 1.21
N ILE A 8 -2.72 -2.61 2.27
CA ILE A 8 -3.82 -1.97 2.99
C ILE A 8 -3.46 -0.56 3.52
N PRO A 9 -2.35 -0.35 4.25
CA PRO A 9 -1.99 0.98 4.73
C PRO A 9 -1.66 1.96 3.60
N ILE A 10 -1.07 1.49 2.49
CA ILE A 10 -0.82 2.32 1.31
C ILE A 10 -2.14 2.85 0.73
N MET A 11 -3.16 1.99 0.59
CA MET A 11 -4.46 2.43 0.07
C MET A 11 -5.14 3.47 0.98
N ILE A 12 -5.03 3.30 2.30
CA ILE A 12 -5.60 4.26 3.27
C ILE A 12 -4.89 5.63 3.17
N ILE A 13 -3.55 5.63 3.10
CA ILE A 13 -2.76 6.86 2.98
C ILE A 13 -3.11 7.61 1.69
N VAL A 14 -3.22 6.88 0.58
CA VAL A 14 -3.55 7.48 -0.72
C VAL A 14 -4.96 8.05 -0.76
N ALA A 15 -5.94 7.36 -0.17
CA ALA A 15 -7.30 7.88 -0.06
C ALA A 15 -7.35 9.19 0.75
N PHE A 16 -6.63 9.27 1.87
CA PHE A 16 -6.52 10.49 2.68
C PHE A 16 -5.82 11.62 1.92
N LEU A 17 -4.71 11.32 1.25
CA LEU A 17 -3.96 12.31 0.46
C LEU A 17 -4.78 12.84 -0.71
N ALA A 18 -5.50 11.98 -1.42
CA ALA A 18 -6.36 12.39 -2.53
C ALA A 18 -7.49 13.31 -2.04
N MET A 19 -8.17 12.92 -0.95
CA MET A 19 -9.22 13.74 -0.35
C MET A 19 -8.68 15.11 0.08
N TRP A 20 -7.53 15.12 0.77
CA TRP A 20 -6.92 16.36 1.26
C TRP A 20 -6.44 17.27 0.13
N LEU A 21 -5.88 16.70 -0.93
CA LEU A 21 -5.41 17.46 -2.09
C LEU A 21 -6.58 18.14 -2.81
N ILE A 22 -7.67 17.40 -3.03
CA ILE A 22 -8.84 17.90 -3.75
C ILE A 22 -9.55 18.99 -2.94
N GLU A 23 -9.71 18.79 -1.64
CA GLU A 23 -10.31 19.80 -0.76
C GLU A 23 -9.48 21.09 -0.72
N LYS A 24 -8.15 20.99 -0.68
CA LYS A 24 -7.26 22.15 -0.52
C LYS A 24 -7.01 22.92 -1.82
N LYS A 25 -6.96 22.23 -2.97
CA LYS A 25 -6.56 22.83 -4.26
C LYS A 25 -7.69 22.93 -5.27
N TYR A 26 -8.76 22.16 -5.08
CA TYR A 26 -9.81 21.96 -6.07
C TYR A 26 -11.19 22.00 -5.41
N ALA A 27 -11.41 22.98 -4.52
CA ALA A 27 -12.68 23.18 -3.84
C ALA A 27 -13.86 23.41 -4.82
N GLU A 28 -13.56 23.81 -6.05
CA GLU A 28 -14.50 24.01 -7.16
C GLU A 28 -14.94 22.71 -7.83
N VAL A 29 -14.21 21.60 -7.60
CA VAL A 29 -14.53 20.31 -8.23
C VAL A 29 -15.74 19.69 -7.52
N PRO A 30 -16.81 19.32 -8.27
CA PRO A 30 -18.01 18.71 -7.72
C PRO A 30 -17.72 17.37 -7.05
N PHE A 31 -18.51 17.04 -6.04
CA PHE A 31 -18.28 15.91 -5.12
C PHE A 31 -18.12 14.57 -5.86
N ASP A 32 -18.89 14.36 -6.92
CA ASP A 32 -18.84 13.14 -7.76
C ASP A 32 -17.47 12.93 -8.41
N SER A 33 -16.87 14.02 -8.93
CA SER A 33 -15.54 13.98 -9.53
C SER A 33 -14.47 13.73 -8.47
N ARG A 34 -14.64 14.23 -7.24
CA ARG A 34 -13.69 13.98 -6.13
C ARG A 34 -13.64 12.49 -5.78
N ILE A 35 -14.80 11.85 -5.73
CA ILE A 35 -14.93 10.42 -5.45
C ILE A 35 -14.26 9.62 -6.57
N LEU A 36 -14.51 9.97 -7.84
CA LEU A 36 -13.91 9.29 -8.98
C LEU A 36 -12.37 9.38 -8.98
N ILE A 37 -11.82 10.55 -8.65
CA ILE A 37 -10.37 10.77 -8.55
C ILE A 37 -9.78 10.00 -7.36
N SER A 38 -10.43 10.04 -6.20
CA SER A 38 -9.97 9.30 -5.01
C SER A 38 -9.97 7.79 -5.25
N ILE A 39 -11.04 7.27 -5.87
CA ILE A 39 -11.15 5.86 -6.26
C ILE A 39 -10.05 5.51 -7.27
N GLY A 40 -9.90 6.30 -8.34
CA GLY A 40 -8.87 6.11 -9.36
C GLY A 40 -7.46 6.15 -8.78
N GLY A 41 -7.17 7.10 -7.90
CA GLY A 41 -5.88 7.23 -7.22
C GLY A 41 -5.58 6.06 -6.31
N SER A 42 -6.54 5.60 -5.51
CA SER A 42 -6.34 4.45 -4.62
C SER A 42 -6.14 3.15 -5.41
N ILE A 43 -6.91 2.92 -6.48
CA ILE A 43 -6.77 1.76 -7.36
C ILE A 43 -5.41 1.77 -8.05
N PHE A 44 -5.02 2.91 -8.64
CA PHE A 44 -3.73 3.05 -9.32
C PHE A 44 -2.57 2.80 -8.37
N SER A 45 -2.62 3.34 -7.15
CA SER A 45 -1.62 3.05 -6.13
C SER A 45 -1.60 1.58 -5.71
N GLY A 46 -2.77 0.93 -5.61
CA GLY A 46 -2.86 -0.50 -5.31
C GLY A 46 -2.20 -1.37 -6.39
N ILE A 47 -2.37 -1.00 -7.67
CA ILE A 47 -1.73 -1.67 -8.81
C ILE A 47 -0.21 -1.52 -8.75
N ILE A 48 0.29 -0.30 -8.52
CA ILE A 48 1.73 -0.05 -8.38
C ILE A 48 2.31 -0.85 -7.21
N ALA A 49 1.65 -0.81 -6.05
CA ALA A 49 2.09 -1.56 -4.87
C ALA A 49 2.11 -3.08 -5.13
N TYR A 50 1.11 -3.61 -5.85
CA TYR A 50 1.08 -5.03 -6.23
C TYR A 50 2.28 -5.39 -7.13
N PHE A 51 2.59 -4.54 -8.11
CA PHE A 51 3.71 -4.79 -9.02
C PHE A 51 5.06 -4.70 -8.32
N LEU A 52 5.26 -3.67 -7.49
CA LEU A 52 6.49 -3.46 -6.72
C LEU A 52 6.72 -4.61 -5.74
N LEU A 53 5.69 -4.96 -4.97
CA LEU A 53 5.78 -6.01 -3.95
C LEU A 53 5.84 -7.43 -4.56
N ARG A 54 5.54 -7.59 -5.85
CA ARG A 54 5.79 -8.83 -6.61
C ARG A 54 7.27 -9.06 -6.88
N HIS A 55 8.09 -8.01 -6.92
CA HIS A 55 9.54 -8.12 -7.14
C HIS A 55 10.31 -8.43 -5.85
N ASP A 56 9.88 -7.87 -4.71
CA ASP A 56 10.55 -8.05 -3.41
C ASP A 56 10.40 -9.45 -2.78
N VAL A 57 9.55 -10.32 -3.34
CA VAL A 57 9.29 -11.65 -2.76
C VAL A 57 10.45 -12.64 -2.95
N HIS A 58 11.47 -12.28 -3.75
CA HIS A 58 12.61 -13.16 -3.99
C HIS A 58 13.75 -13.07 -2.97
N GLN A 59 13.64 -12.19 -1.96
CA GLN A 59 14.70 -11.93 -0.96
C GLN A 59 14.19 -12.08 0.48
N VAL A 60 13.31 -13.04 0.76
CA VAL A 60 13.13 -13.49 2.14
C VAL A 60 14.19 -14.56 2.39
N ASP A 61 15.39 -14.12 2.77
CA ASP A 61 16.38 -15.04 3.30
C ASP A 61 15.72 -15.86 4.42
N PRO A 62 15.70 -17.19 4.32
CA PRO A 62 15.10 -18.02 5.35
C PRO A 62 15.84 -17.74 6.65
N LYS A 63 15.12 -17.27 7.67
CA LYS A 63 15.64 -17.15 9.03
C LYS A 63 16.30 -18.49 9.39
N PRO A 64 17.61 -18.53 9.72
CA PRO A 64 18.28 -19.79 9.97
C PRO A 64 17.61 -20.47 11.17
N ILE A 65 16.93 -21.59 10.89
CA ILE A 65 16.40 -22.50 11.90
C ILE A 65 17.56 -23.39 12.33
N GLY A 66 18.10 -23.15 13.53
CA GLY A 66 18.85 -24.15 14.27
C GLY A 66 20.22 -23.71 14.80
N SER A 67 20.32 -23.59 16.12
CA SER A 67 21.14 -24.52 16.91
C SER A 67 20.95 -24.28 18.41
N ASN A 68 19.77 -24.63 18.93
CA ASN A 68 19.68 -24.96 20.35
C ASN A 68 20.24 -26.38 20.55
N LYS A 69 21.58 -26.49 20.62
CA LYS A 69 22.22 -27.66 21.23
C LYS A 69 22.77 -27.24 22.59
N LYS A 70 21.91 -27.39 23.59
CA LYS A 70 22.20 -27.94 24.93
C LYS A 70 23.63 -28.52 24.99
N LYS A 71 24.58 -27.75 25.54
CA LYS A 71 25.87 -28.29 25.98
C LYS A 71 25.79 -28.40 27.50
N ARG A 72 25.71 -29.66 27.93
CA ARG A 72 25.98 -30.12 29.30
C ARG A 72 27.28 -29.54 29.83
#